data_AF-A0A7J2JYN3-F1
#
_entry.id   AF-A0A7J2JYN3-F1
#
_cell.length_a   1.000
_cell.length_b   1.000
_cell.length_c   1.000
_cell.angle_alpha   90.00
_cell.angle_beta   90.00
_cell.angle_gamma   90.00
#
_symmetry.space_group_name_H-M   'P 1'
#
loop_
_entity.id
_entity.type
_entity.pdbx_description
1 polymer ?
#
loop_
_entity_poly.entity_id
_entity_poly.type
_entity_poly.pdbx_seq_one_letter_code
_entity_poly.pdbx_strand_id
1 'polypeptide(L)' 'MSLLYLVIPLIDWGLLAIGLVGLVLTFSAWDKAKKGESASSEGVAGGILMLLSVNVIAGILAIIGGAMSG' A
#
# COMPACT_ATOMS: atom_id res chain seq x y z
N MET A 1 1.10 32.55 -12.07
CA MET A 1 0.87 31.15 -11.67
C MET A 1 2.20 30.43 -11.78
N SER A 2 2.87 30.16 -10.65
CA SER A 2 4.17 29.45 -10.70
C SER A 2 3.93 27.96 -10.92
N LEU A 3 4.87 27.29 -11.58
CA LEU A 3 4.83 25.85 -11.86
C LEU A 3 4.64 25.01 -10.58
N LEU A 4 5.07 25.54 -9.43
CA LEU A 4 4.96 24.90 -8.12
C LEU A 4 3.50 24.69 -7.69
N TYR A 5 2.59 25.59 -8.05
CA TYR A 5 1.17 25.47 -7.72
C TYR A 5 0.46 24.32 -8.44
N LEU A 6 1.06 23.81 -9.52
CA LEU A 6 0.50 22.72 -10.31
C LEU A 6 1.20 21.40 -9.97
N VAL A 7 2.52 21.42 -9.77
CA VAL A 7 3.33 20.23 -9.49
C VAL A 7 3.11 19.68 -8.07
N ILE A 8 3.07 20.54 -7.05
CA ILE A 8 2.89 20.12 -5.65
C ILE A 8 1.58 19.32 -5.45
N PRO A 9 0.41 19.84 -5.85
CA PRO A 9 -0.83 19.07 -5.68
C PRO A 9 -0.84 17.80 -6.55
N LEU A 10 -0.24 17.81 -7.75
CA LEU A 10 -0.17 16.59 -8.56
C LEU A 10 0.59 15.45 -7.86
N ILE A 11 1.69 15.79 -7.19
CA ILE A 11 2.49 14.84 -6.42
C ILE A 11 1.69 14.33 -5.21
N ASP A 12 1.01 15.22 -4.48
CA ASP A 12 0.19 14.84 -3.33
C ASP A 12 -0.96 13.90 -3.73
N TRP A 13 -1.67 14.21 -4.82
CA TRP A 13 -2.72 13.34 -5.37
C TRP A 13 -2.16 11.99 -5.82
N GLY A 14 -0.98 11.98 -6.45
CA GLY A 14 -0.29 10.76 -6.84
C GLY A 14 0.08 9.88 -5.64
N LEU A 15 0.60 10.48 -4.56
CA LEU A 15 0.96 9.76 -3.34
C LEU A 15 -0.27 9.15 -2.65
N LEU A 16 -1.39 9.88 -2.62
CA LEU A 16 -2.65 9.39 -2.07
C LEU A 16 -3.22 8.22 -2.89
N ALA A 17 -3.16 8.30 -4.22
CA ALA A 17 -3.61 7.23 -5.11
C ALA A 17 -2.79 5.95 -4.90
N ILE A 18 -1.46 6.06 -4.79
CA ILE A 18 -0.56 4.94 -4.51
C ILE A 18 -0.88 4.31 -3.14
N GLY A 19 -1.10 5.14 -2.12
CA GLY A 19 -1.48 4.68 -0.78
C GLY A 19 -2.82 3.93 -0.76
N LEU A 20 -3.82 4.41 -1.51
CA LEU A 20 -5.11 3.72 -1.67
C LEU A 20 -4.97 2.36 -2.34
N VAL A 21 -4.17 2.27 -3.41
CA VAL A 21 -3.92 0.98 -4.09
C VAL A 21 -3.19 0.01 -3.14
N GLY A 22 -2.18 0.49 -2.40
CA GLY A 22 -1.49 -0.32 -1.39
C GLY A 22 -2.42 -0.81 -0.29
N LEU A 23 -3.38 0.03 0.15
CA LEU A 23 -4.40 -0.33 1.13
C LEU A 23 -5.34 -1.43 0.61
N VAL A 24 -5.80 -1.32 -0.63
CA VAL A 24 -6.69 -2.32 -1.25
C VAL A 24 -6.00 -3.68 -1.38
N LEU A 25 -4.73 -3.70 -1.81
CA LEU A 25 -3.95 -4.93 -1.91
C LEU A 25 -3.71 -5.56 -0.54
N THR A 26 -3.39 -4.74 0.47
CA THR A 26 -3.23 -5.20 1.85
C THR A 26 -4.53 -5.81 2.40
N PHE A 27 -5.68 -5.18 2.16
CA PHE A 27 -6.98 -5.74 2.56
C PHE A 27 -7.32 -7.03 1.82
N SER A 28 -7.02 -7.11 0.52
CA SER A 28 -7.23 -8.32 -0.28
C SER A 28 -6.36 -9.47 0.23
N ALA A 29 -5.10 -9.17 0.58
CA ALA A 29 -4.19 -10.13 1.19
C ALA A 29 -4.72 -10.61 2.55
N TRP A 30 -5.21 -9.70 3.39
CA TRP A 30 -5.80 -10.04 4.67
C TRP A 30 -7.05 -10.93 4.54
N ASP A 31 -7.91 -10.65 3.54
CA ASP A 31 -9.08 -11.47 3.25
C ASP A 31 -8.70 -12.88 2.79
N LYS A 32 -7.68 -13.01 1.92
CA LYS A 32 -7.14 -14.31 1.51
C LYS A 32 -6.48 -15.07 2.66
N ALA A 33 -5.71 -14.39 3.50
CA ALA A 33 -5.09 -14.99 4.68
C ALA A 33 -6.15 -15.55 5.63
N LYS A 34 -7.28 -14.85 5.82
CA LYS A 34 -8.44 -15.33 6.59
C LYS A 34 -9.10 -16.56 5.96
N LYS A 35 -9.03 -16.71 4.64
CA LYS A 35 -9.53 -17.89 3.90
C LYS A 35 -8.53 -19.05 3.87
N GLY A 36 -7.33 -18.87 4.44
CA GLY A 36 -6.26 -19.86 4.40
C GLY A 36 -5.57 -19.99 3.04
N GLU A 37 -5.78 -19.01 2.15
CA GLU A 37 -5.13 -18.93 0.85
C GLU A 37 -3.79 -18.19 0.95
N SER A 38 -2.84 -18.50 0.06
CA SER A 38 -1.55 -17.82 0.04
C SER A 38 -1.72 -16.34 -0.32
N ALA A 39 -1.54 -15.46 0.65
CA ALA A 39 -1.69 -14.01 0.48
C ALA A 39 -0.35 -13.26 0.43
N SER A 40 0.77 -14.01 0.40
CA SER A 40 2.11 -13.45 0.58
C SER A 40 2.46 -12.38 -0.46
N SER A 41 2.14 -12.61 -1.74
CA SER A 41 2.47 -11.66 -2.81
C SER A 41 1.71 -10.34 -2.69
N GLU A 42 0.42 -10.40 -2.35
CA GLU A 42 -0.45 -9.21 -2.27
C GLU A 42 -0.22 -8.41 -0.98
N GLY A 43 0.12 -9.09 0.12
CA GLY A 43 0.48 -8.43 1.38
C GLY A 43 1.80 -7.68 1.28
N VAL A 44 2.82 -8.30 0.67
CA VAL A 44 4.12 -7.66 0.44
C VAL A 44 4.01 -6.53 -0.59
N ALA A 45 3.35 -6.75 -1.72
CA ALA A 45 3.17 -5.71 -2.74
C ALA A 45 2.31 -4.54 -2.24
N GLY A 46 1.22 -4.82 -1.52
CA GLY A 46 0.39 -3.81 -0.89
C GLY A 46 1.15 -3.00 0.15
N GLY A 47 1.98 -3.66 0.96
CA GLY A 47 2.81 -3.00 1.96
C GLY A 47 3.94 -2.14 1.37
N ILE A 48 4.57 -2.56 0.27
CA ILE A 48 5.54 -1.73 -0.47
C ILE A 48 4.88 -0.47 -1.04
N LEU A 49 3.67 -0.59 -1.60
CA LEU A 49 2.92 0.56 -2.09
C LEU A 49 2.51 1.50 -0.95
N MET A 50 2.16 0.97 0.22
CA MET A 50 1.91 1.79 1.41
C MET A 50 3.16 2.49 1.94
N LEU A 51 4.35 1.88 1.85
CA LEU A 51 5.64 2.51 2.19
C LEU A 51 5.99 3.68 1.26
N LEU A 52 5.64 3.57 -0.02
CA LEU A 52 5.81 4.66 -1.01
C LEU A 52 4.79 5.78 -0.82
N SER A 53 3.76 5.55 -0.03
CA SER A 53 2.80 6.55 0.44
C SER A 53 3.17 7.06 1.83
N VAL A 54 2.42 8.03 2.35
CA VAL A 54 2.64 8.59 3.70
C VAL A 54 2.36 7.57 4.82
N ASN A 55 1.81 6.38 4.51
CA ASN A 55 1.39 5.36 5.47
C ASN A 55 2.45 4.28 5.75
N VAL A 56 3.62 4.72 6.20
CA VAL A 56 4.80 3.86 6.45
C VAL A 56 4.52 2.73 7.44
N ILE A 57 3.85 3.02 8.57
CA ILE A 57 3.58 2.02 9.63
C ILE A 57 2.67 0.91 9.10
N ALA A 58 1.61 1.27 8.38
CA ALA A 58 0.69 0.31 7.78
C ALA A 58 1.40 -0.55 6.72
N GLY A 59 2.32 0.04 5.95
CA GLY A 59 3.12 -0.68 4.97
C GLY A 59 4.04 -1.74 5.59
N ILE A 60 4.72 -1.41 6.69
CA ILE A 60 5.56 -2.38 7.41
C ILE A 60 4.73 -3.53 7.95
N LEU A 61 3.58 -3.25 8.57
CA LEU A 61 2.68 -4.27 9.10
C LEU A 61 2.13 -5.18 7.99
N ALA A 62 1.78 -4.62 6.84
CA ALA A 62 1.32 -5.36 5.67
C ALA A 62 2.39 -6.31 5.11
N ILE A 63 3.66 -5.86 5.04
CA ILE A 63 4.78 -6.70 4.60
C ILE A 63 5.01 -7.86 5.58
N ILE A 64 5.02 -7.59 6.88
CA ILE A 64 5.21 -8.63 7.90
C ILE A 64 4.04 -9.63 7.86
N GLY A 65 2.81 -9.14 7.80
CA GLY A 65 1.61 -9.99 7.69
C GLY A 65 1.59 -10.83 6.42
N GLY A 66 1.97 -10.25 5.27
CA GLY A 66 2.11 -10.97 4.01
C GLY A 66 3.22 -12.02 4.06
N ALA A 67 4.39 -11.68 4.60
CA ALA A 67 5.51 -12.61 4.75
C ALA A 67 5.18 -13.80 5.67
N MET A 68 4.36 -13.59 6.71
CA MET A 68 3.89 -14.66 7.59
C MET A 68 2.72 -15.49 7.03
N SER A 69 2.09 -15.03 5.94
CA SER A 69 0.97 -15.70 5.28
C SER A 69 1.40 -16.62 4.12
N GLY A 70 2.70 -16.70 3.82
CA GLY A 70 3.27 -17.67 2.88
C GLY A 70 3.77 -18.91 3.61
#